data_AF-A0AAW1E5L5-F1
#
_entry.id   AF-A0AAW1E5L5-F1
#
_cell.length_a   1.000
_cell.length_b   1.000
_cell.length_c   1.000
_cell.angle_alpha   90.00
_cell.angle_beta   90.00
_cell.angle_gamma   90.00
#
_symmetry.space_group_name_H-M   'P 1'
#
loop_
_entity.id
_entity.type
_entity.pdbx_description
1 polymer ?
#
loop_
_entity_poly.entity_id
_entity_poly.type
_entity_poly.pdbx_seq_one_letter_code
_entity_poly.pdbx_strand_id
1 'polypeptide(L)'
;MDLLECPLCLFLMCEPVTMSCGHTFCRRCVGGCLPSKCPSCKERLKQREVKSMRNNVLLISVVEKCCPGETKTTCHLQEKLKANDFTEALRIASEGLHLVPNDQSLKLHRAEANWGLMRFSDALTDLDYLCCLRPNWTEGFFRKGTVLLEMGQQTDALVQFHRCLKLQADFVPAKSQIQKILEVEGMAVPDEVSCLLQVVSEYLKGPCPITSLSGSQGPTHPEGLKRPRGDDGEGNEGREAHQHDTGTECCLSLCQAVSFLPAAEEDEEMMMRRDDGHGRGESGHSREKALGVLTASDFECPLCIRLFFEPVTTPCGHTFCKNCIERSLDHNLRCPLCKQPLQEYFKDRKYNPTVLLQDIMTRLFPSPLAERKQVHDAEMAELSNLTTDIPIFVCTVAYPGVPCPLHIFEPRYRLMMRRCMETGTKQFGMCCYEHGKGFADYGCMLEIKSLEQLADGRSYVDAAGGNRFKVVKRSQRDGYHTADIEYLEDLKVDGGELELLEHLHDSVYQQAQDWYQRLGSRIREQINRQYGTMPDKEENIQASSNGPAWCWWLLSVLQLDPAYQTTVLSLSSLKDRLGHLRLVLEYFSQS
;
A
#
# COMPACT_ATOMS: atom_id res chain seq x y z
N MET A 1 6.42 -18.60 -10.10
CA MET A 1 5.93 -17.52 -10.97
C MET A 1 7.13 -16.70 -11.36
N ASP A 2 7.24 -16.35 -12.63
CA ASP A 2 8.31 -15.47 -13.08
C ASP A 2 8.12 -14.08 -12.44
N LEU A 3 9.17 -13.53 -11.82
CA LEU A 3 9.07 -12.32 -10.99
C LEU A 3 8.56 -11.11 -11.79
N LEU A 4 8.71 -11.12 -13.10
CA LEU A 4 8.31 -10.01 -13.97
C LEU A 4 6.91 -10.19 -14.58
N GLU A 5 6.18 -11.23 -14.20
CA GLU A 5 4.81 -11.46 -14.65
C GLU A 5 3.79 -10.74 -13.77
N CYS A 6 2.73 -10.24 -14.38
CA CYS A 6 1.60 -9.72 -13.62
C CYS A 6 0.80 -10.88 -13.00
N PRO A 7 0.46 -10.84 -11.69
CA PRO A 7 -0.30 -11.90 -11.04
C PRO A 7 -1.71 -12.17 -11.60
N LEU A 8 -2.26 -11.23 -12.38
CA LEU A 8 -3.62 -11.32 -12.92
C LEU A 8 -3.66 -11.91 -14.32
N CYS A 9 -2.85 -11.39 -15.22
CA CYS A 9 -2.83 -11.84 -16.61
C CYS A 9 -1.71 -12.83 -16.90
N LEU A 10 -0.74 -13.01 -15.98
CA LEU A 10 0.43 -13.88 -16.14
C LEU A 10 1.25 -13.59 -17.42
N PHE A 11 1.15 -12.37 -17.95
CA PHE A 11 2.01 -11.86 -19.00
C PHE A 11 3.16 -11.08 -18.39
N LEU A 12 4.23 -10.87 -19.18
CA LEU A 12 5.26 -9.89 -18.85
C LEU A 12 4.59 -8.56 -18.51
N MET A 13 4.98 -7.98 -17.37
CA MET A 13 4.27 -6.86 -16.81
C MET A 13 4.43 -5.61 -17.70
N CYS A 14 3.29 -5.08 -18.14
CA CYS A 14 3.21 -3.93 -19.04
C CYS A 14 2.48 -2.79 -18.35
N GLU A 15 3.07 -1.58 -18.40
CA GLU A 15 2.60 -0.41 -17.64
C GLU A 15 2.32 -0.78 -16.16
N PRO A 16 3.33 -1.26 -15.41
CA PRO A 16 3.15 -1.68 -14.01
C PRO A 16 2.57 -0.53 -13.17
N VAL A 17 1.54 -0.79 -12.37
CA VAL A 17 0.96 0.15 -11.41
C VAL A 17 1.03 -0.48 -10.03
N THR A 18 1.65 0.21 -9.08
CA THR A 18 1.72 -0.23 -7.69
C THR A 18 0.58 0.39 -6.89
N MET A 19 -0.22 -0.45 -6.26
CA MET A 19 -1.37 -0.07 -5.44
C MET A 19 -0.92 0.48 -4.07
N SER A 20 -1.81 1.17 -3.35
CA SER A 20 -1.52 1.68 -2.00
C SER A 20 -1.16 0.59 -0.99
N CYS A 21 -1.58 -0.65 -1.21
CA CYS A 21 -1.20 -1.84 -0.44
C CYS A 21 0.16 -2.46 -0.83
N GLY A 22 0.91 -1.84 -1.76
CA GLY A 22 2.25 -2.31 -2.18
C GLY A 22 2.27 -3.34 -3.31
N HIS A 23 1.13 -3.93 -3.68
CA HIS A 23 1.06 -4.91 -4.79
C HIS A 23 1.08 -4.23 -6.15
N THR A 24 1.74 -4.84 -7.14
CA THR A 24 1.88 -4.30 -8.49
C THR A 24 1.16 -5.17 -9.53
N PHE A 25 0.48 -4.52 -10.47
CA PHE A 25 -0.25 -5.18 -11.57
C PHE A 25 -0.06 -4.39 -12.88
N CYS A 26 -0.38 -4.99 -14.03
CA CYS A 26 -0.47 -4.23 -15.28
C CYS A 26 -1.62 -3.23 -15.21
N ARG A 27 -1.44 -2.00 -15.71
CA ARG A 27 -2.47 -0.95 -15.78
C ARG A 27 -3.79 -1.45 -16.38
N ARG A 28 -3.72 -2.27 -17.45
CA ARG A 28 -4.90 -2.87 -18.10
C ARG A 28 -5.63 -3.87 -17.21
N CYS A 29 -4.91 -4.65 -16.40
CA CYS A 29 -5.51 -5.65 -15.51
C CYS A 29 -6.21 -5.01 -14.30
N VAL A 30 -5.75 -3.83 -13.91
CA VAL A 30 -6.37 -3.01 -12.88
C VAL A 30 -7.11 -1.80 -13.51
N GLY A 31 -7.48 -1.86 -14.79
CA GLY A 31 -8.03 -0.72 -15.54
C GLY A 31 -9.56 -0.58 -15.50
N GLY A 32 -10.06 0.58 -15.96
CA GLY A 32 -11.47 0.93 -16.20
C GLY A 32 -12.35 1.09 -14.95
N CYS A 33 -12.48 0.01 -14.18
CA CYS A 33 -13.28 -0.09 -12.97
C CYS A 33 -12.60 -1.09 -12.05
N LEU A 34 -11.75 -0.55 -11.19
CA LEU A 34 -10.93 -1.33 -10.29
C LEU A 34 -11.76 -2.17 -9.33
N PRO A 35 -11.26 -3.36 -8.96
CA PRO A 35 -11.86 -4.09 -7.88
C PRO A 35 -11.83 -3.23 -6.62
N SER A 36 -12.93 -3.29 -5.87
CA SER A 36 -13.10 -2.62 -4.57
C SER A 36 -12.05 -3.06 -3.53
N LYS A 37 -11.35 -4.15 -3.84
CA LYS A 37 -10.33 -4.80 -3.03
C LYS A 37 -9.13 -5.20 -3.88
N CYS A 38 -7.93 -5.18 -3.30
CA CYS A 38 -6.72 -5.68 -3.95
C CYS A 38 -6.90 -7.16 -4.34
N PRO A 39 -6.62 -7.57 -5.59
CA PRO A 39 -6.76 -8.96 -5.99
C PRO A 39 -5.89 -9.94 -5.19
N SER A 40 -4.72 -9.48 -4.73
CA SER A 40 -3.76 -10.28 -3.96
C SER A 40 -4.09 -10.29 -2.46
N CYS A 41 -4.07 -9.14 -1.78
CA CYS A 41 -4.25 -9.08 -0.32
C CYS A 41 -5.68 -8.80 0.16
N LYS A 42 -6.63 -8.58 -0.75
CA LYS A 42 -8.04 -8.26 -0.46
C LYS A 42 -8.28 -6.96 0.35
N GLU A 43 -7.24 -6.15 0.58
CA GLU A 43 -7.37 -4.84 1.23
C GLU A 43 -8.25 -3.90 0.39
N ARG A 44 -9.13 -3.14 1.05
CA ARG A 44 -10.07 -2.24 0.38
C ARG A 44 -9.32 -1.06 -0.24
N LEU A 45 -9.57 -0.82 -1.52
CA LEU A 45 -8.90 0.25 -2.29
C LEU A 45 -9.84 1.45 -2.44
N LYS A 46 -9.35 2.66 -2.17
CA LYS A 46 -10.15 3.88 -2.39
C LYS A 46 -10.14 4.24 -3.88
N GLN A 47 -11.30 4.18 -4.54
CA GLN A 47 -11.41 4.42 -6.00
C GLN A 47 -10.78 5.74 -6.48
N ARG A 48 -10.77 6.81 -5.66
CA ARG A 48 -10.12 8.09 -6.00
C ARG A 48 -8.60 7.99 -6.07
N GLU A 49 -7.97 7.30 -5.12
CA GLU A 49 -6.51 7.10 -5.07
C GLU A 49 -6.01 6.33 -6.29
N VAL A 50 -6.82 5.40 -6.77
CA VAL A 50 -6.39 4.48 -7.81
C VAL A 50 -6.42 5.14 -9.21
N LYS A 51 -7.35 6.06 -9.46
CA LYS A 51 -7.38 6.83 -10.72
C LYS A 51 -6.17 7.74 -10.90
N SER A 52 -5.54 8.18 -9.81
CA SER A 52 -4.37 9.05 -9.86
C SER A 52 -3.04 8.30 -10.00
N MET A 53 -3.04 6.97 -9.83
CA MET A 53 -1.79 6.19 -9.89
C MET A 53 -1.21 6.15 -11.30
N ARG A 54 0.07 6.48 -11.35
CA ARG A 54 0.93 6.42 -12.52
C ARG A 54 1.71 5.11 -12.53
N ASN A 55 2.33 4.84 -13.67
CA ASN A 55 3.10 3.62 -13.83
C ASN A 55 4.36 3.68 -12.96
N ASN A 56 4.73 2.56 -12.35
CA ASN A 56 5.95 2.39 -11.58
C ASN A 56 7.16 2.51 -12.52
N VAL A 57 7.86 3.64 -12.44
CA VAL A 57 8.95 4.01 -13.34
C VAL A 57 10.11 3.02 -13.22
N LEU A 58 10.43 2.60 -12.00
CA LEU A 58 11.52 1.65 -11.74
C LEU A 58 11.21 0.26 -12.32
N LEU A 59 9.98 -0.22 -12.13
CA LEU A 59 9.59 -1.52 -12.68
C LEU A 59 9.53 -1.52 -14.21
N ILE A 60 9.20 -0.39 -14.85
CA ILE A 60 9.34 -0.26 -16.31
C ILE A 60 10.80 -0.49 -16.72
N SER A 61 11.75 0.23 -16.11
CA SER A 61 13.17 0.08 -16.45
C SER A 61 13.72 -1.32 -16.16
N VAL A 62 13.24 -1.97 -15.08
CA VAL A 62 13.63 -3.35 -14.74
C VAL A 62 13.14 -4.32 -15.82
N VAL A 63 11.86 -4.22 -16.23
CA VAL A 63 11.27 -5.09 -17.25
C VAL A 63 11.94 -4.88 -18.61
N GLU A 64 12.19 -3.63 -19.01
CA GLU A 64 12.89 -3.28 -20.26
C GLU A 64 14.33 -3.81 -20.29
N LYS A 65 15.06 -3.71 -19.17
CA LYS A 65 16.44 -4.20 -19.07
C LYS A 65 16.52 -5.72 -19.12
N CYS A 66 15.56 -6.43 -18.52
CA CYS A 66 15.53 -7.90 -18.52
C CYS A 66 15.06 -8.47 -19.87
N CYS A 67 14.06 -7.83 -20.50
CA CYS A 67 13.38 -8.36 -21.67
C CYS A 67 13.32 -7.33 -22.82
N PRO A 68 14.47 -6.85 -23.35
CA PRO A 68 14.49 -5.73 -24.31
C PRO A 68 13.81 -6.05 -25.65
N GLY A 69 13.89 -7.30 -26.12
CA GLY A 69 13.27 -7.74 -27.37
C GLY A 69 11.74 -7.80 -27.29
N GLU A 70 11.22 -8.44 -26.22
CA GLU A 70 9.78 -8.56 -25.97
C GLU A 70 9.14 -7.19 -25.71
N THR A 71 9.79 -6.34 -24.91
CA THR A 71 9.31 -4.98 -24.60
C THR A 71 9.29 -4.09 -25.83
N LYS A 72 10.36 -4.05 -26.63
CA LYS A 72 10.42 -3.25 -27.86
C LYS A 72 9.32 -3.65 -28.84
N THR A 73 9.12 -4.95 -29.05
CA THR A 73 8.07 -5.47 -29.93
C THR A 73 6.68 -5.10 -29.40
N THR A 74 6.44 -5.29 -28.10
CA THR A 74 5.17 -4.95 -27.44
C THR A 74 4.87 -3.45 -27.50
N CYS A 75 5.85 -2.59 -27.25
CA CYS A 75 5.70 -1.13 -27.35
C CYS A 75 5.35 -0.71 -28.78
N HIS A 76 6.03 -1.26 -29.78
CA HIS A 76 5.75 -0.97 -31.19
C HIS A 76 4.34 -1.44 -31.59
N LEU A 77 3.93 -2.63 -31.15
CA LEU A 77 2.56 -3.13 -31.34
C LEU A 77 1.52 -2.20 -30.72
N GLN A 78 1.72 -1.79 -29.48
CA GLN A 78 0.78 -0.91 -28.76
C GLN A 78 0.68 0.48 -29.40
N GLU A 79 1.77 1.02 -29.92
CA GLU A 79 1.77 2.26 -30.69
C GLU A 79 0.88 2.12 -31.93
N LYS A 80 1.05 1.04 -32.71
CA LYS A 80 0.26 0.77 -33.92
C LYS A 80 -1.22 0.55 -33.63
N LEU A 81 -1.54 -0.20 -32.58
CA LEU A 81 -2.93 -0.38 -32.14
C LEU A 81 -3.56 0.95 -31.69
N LYS A 82 -2.83 1.80 -30.96
CA LYS A 82 -3.32 3.14 -30.54
C LYS A 82 -3.50 4.09 -31.73
N ALA A 83 -2.70 3.94 -32.78
CA ALA A 83 -2.81 4.70 -34.03
C ALA A 83 -3.90 4.13 -34.98
N ASN A 84 -4.62 3.07 -34.59
CA ASN A 84 -5.56 2.32 -35.43
C ASN A 84 -4.94 1.74 -36.72
N ASP A 85 -3.60 1.60 -36.76
CA ASP A 85 -2.88 0.94 -37.85
C ASP A 85 -2.88 -0.58 -37.61
N PHE A 86 -4.07 -1.17 -37.68
CA PHE A 86 -4.29 -2.58 -37.33
C PHE A 86 -3.61 -3.55 -38.30
N THR A 87 -3.45 -3.15 -39.57
CA THR A 87 -2.73 -3.95 -40.58
C THR A 87 -1.27 -4.15 -40.19
N GLU A 88 -0.60 -3.08 -39.80
CA GLU A 88 0.80 -3.15 -39.38
C GLU A 88 0.94 -3.85 -38.02
N ALA A 89 0.02 -3.60 -37.08
CA ALA A 89 -0.01 -4.32 -35.81
C ALA A 89 -0.15 -5.84 -36.01
N LEU A 90 -1.03 -6.27 -36.93
CA LEU A 90 -1.19 -7.68 -37.30
C LEU A 90 0.09 -8.26 -37.91
N ARG A 91 0.77 -7.52 -38.79
CA ARG A 91 2.03 -7.93 -39.41
C ARG A 91 3.10 -8.19 -38.35
N ILE A 92 3.35 -7.21 -37.47
CA ILE A 92 4.35 -7.30 -36.40
C ILE A 92 4.04 -8.47 -35.46
N ALA A 93 2.78 -8.64 -35.06
CA ALA A 93 2.39 -9.71 -34.14
C ALA A 93 2.56 -11.09 -34.79
N SER A 94 2.23 -11.23 -36.07
CA SER A 94 2.38 -12.48 -36.81
C SER A 94 3.85 -12.84 -37.03
N GLU A 95 4.69 -11.87 -37.39
CA GLU A 95 6.15 -12.06 -37.50
C GLU A 95 6.77 -12.46 -36.17
N GLY A 96 6.37 -11.80 -35.07
CA GLY A 96 6.82 -12.19 -33.74
C GLY A 96 6.40 -13.62 -33.36
N LEU A 97 5.19 -14.03 -33.74
CA LEU A 97 4.71 -15.41 -33.52
C LEU A 97 5.41 -16.44 -34.42
N HIS A 98 5.96 -16.05 -35.57
CA HIS A 98 6.83 -16.96 -36.33
C HIS A 98 8.14 -17.26 -35.60
N LEU A 99 8.65 -16.30 -34.83
CA LEU A 99 9.86 -16.47 -34.01
C LEU A 99 9.55 -17.18 -32.69
N VAL A 100 8.43 -16.83 -32.04
CA VAL A 100 8.00 -17.38 -30.76
C VAL A 100 6.52 -17.79 -30.83
N PRO A 101 6.20 -19.00 -31.34
CA PRO A 101 4.81 -19.41 -31.64
C PRO A 101 3.86 -19.44 -30.43
N ASN A 102 4.40 -19.65 -29.24
CA ASN A 102 3.66 -19.77 -28.00
C ASN A 102 3.64 -18.47 -27.18
N ASP A 103 4.09 -17.35 -27.74
CA ASP A 103 4.02 -16.05 -27.06
C ASP A 103 2.56 -15.60 -26.90
N GLN A 104 2.12 -15.58 -25.65
CA GLN A 104 0.73 -15.31 -25.31
C GLN A 104 0.41 -13.81 -25.43
N SER A 105 1.39 -12.92 -25.20
CA SER A 105 1.23 -11.47 -25.36
C SER A 105 1.02 -11.14 -26.84
N LEU A 106 1.82 -11.71 -27.74
CA LEU A 106 1.70 -11.50 -29.18
C LEU A 106 0.36 -12.03 -29.72
N LYS A 107 -0.12 -13.19 -29.26
CA LYS A 107 -1.47 -13.69 -29.59
C LYS A 107 -2.57 -12.70 -29.16
N LEU A 108 -2.44 -12.08 -27.98
CA LEU A 108 -3.41 -11.08 -27.51
C LEU A 108 -3.41 -9.83 -28.41
N HIS A 109 -2.23 -9.29 -28.73
CA HIS A 109 -2.13 -8.14 -29.61
C HIS A 109 -2.60 -8.48 -31.05
N ARG A 110 -2.36 -9.71 -31.52
CA ARG A 110 -2.88 -10.20 -32.79
C ARG A 110 -4.41 -10.28 -32.81
N ALA A 111 -5.01 -10.77 -31.71
CA ALA A 111 -6.46 -10.78 -31.56
C ALA A 111 -7.04 -9.36 -31.58
N GLU A 112 -6.40 -8.41 -30.91
CA GLU A 112 -6.80 -6.99 -30.93
C GLU A 112 -6.70 -6.37 -32.34
N ALA A 113 -5.63 -6.68 -33.08
CA ALA A 113 -5.46 -6.22 -34.46
C ALA A 113 -6.51 -6.83 -35.41
N ASN A 114 -6.75 -8.14 -35.30
CA ASN A 114 -7.78 -8.82 -36.10
C ASN A 114 -9.18 -8.29 -35.79
N TRP A 115 -9.46 -8.00 -34.52
CA TRP A 115 -10.71 -7.37 -34.10
C TRP A 115 -10.88 -5.99 -34.75
N GLY A 116 -9.86 -5.13 -34.71
CA GLY A 116 -9.87 -3.83 -35.38
C GLY A 116 -10.02 -3.89 -36.91
N LEU A 117 -9.59 -5.00 -37.53
CA LEU A 117 -9.78 -5.29 -38.96
C LEU A 117 -11.11 -6.00 -39.28
N MET A 118 -12.00 -6.15 -38.30
CA MET A 118 -13.28 -6.90 -38.41
C MET A 118 -13.10 -8.38 -38.79
N ARG A 119 -11.91 -8.96 -38.59
CA ARG A 119 -11.62 -10.39 -38.73
C ARG A 119 -11.97 -11.12 -37.44
N PHE A 120 -13.26 -11.15 -37.12
CA PHE A 120 -13.74 -11.64 -35.83
C PHE A 120 -13.40 -13.12 -35.57
N SER A 121 -13.46 -13.98 -36.59
CA SER A 121 -13.10 -15.40 -36.48
C SER A 121 -11.65 -15.61 -36.03
N ASP A 122 -10.72 -14.85 -36.61
CA ASP A 122 -9.29 -14.95 -36.30
C ASP A 122 -9.00 -14.40 -34.90
N ALA A 123 -9.66 -13.30 -34.53
CA ALA A 123 -9.59 -12.73 -33.18
C ALA A 123 -10.10 -13.71 -32.11
N LEU A 124 -11.24 -14.38 -32.36
CA LEU A 124 -11.81 -15.37 -31.46
C LEU A 124 -10.91 -16.61 -31.32
N THR A 125 -10.27 -17.05 -32.41
CA THR A 125 -9.34 -18.20 -32.37
C THR A 125 -8.20 -17.96 -31.36
N ASP A 126 -7.58 -16.79 -31.40
CA ASP A 126 -6.52 -16.41 -30.45
C ASP A 126 -7.06 -16.22 -29.03
N LEU A 127 -8.22 -15.57 -28.87
CA LEU A 127 -8.83 -15.36 -27.55
C LEU A 127 -9.27 -16.67 -26.90
N ASP A 128 -9.78 -17.62 -27.69
CA ASP A 128 -10.17 -18.96 -27.22
C ASP A 128 -8.96 -19.72 -26.72
N TYR A 129 -7.88 -19.73 -27.49
CA TYR A 129 -6.62 -20.32 -27.05
C TYR A 129 -6.15 -19.72 -25.70
N LEU A 130 -6.16 -18.39 -25.58
CA LEU A 130 -5.72 -17.69 -24.37
C LEU A 130 -6.64 -17.96 -23.17
N CYS A 131 -7.96 -18.01 -23.37
CA CYS A 131 -8.94 -18.27 -22.32
C CYS A 131 -8.95 -19.75 -21.88
N CYS A 132 -8.67 -20.69 -22.79
CA CYS A 132 -8.46 -22.10 -22.47
C CYS A 132 -7.20 -22.29 -21.62
N LEU A 133 -6.11 -21.58 -21.97
CA LEU A 133 -4.88 -21.62 -21.19
C LEU A 133 -5.05 -20.94 -19.82
N ARG A 134 -5.91 -19.93 -19.72
CA ARG A 134 -6.14 -19.16 -18.49
C ARG A 134 -7.64 -19.08 -18.12
N PRO A 135 -8.18 -20.11 -17.44
CA PRO A 135 -9.61 -20.19 -17.14
C PRO A 135 -10.13 -19.14 -16.13
N ASN A 136 -9.22 -18.45 -15.43
CA ASN A 136 -9.52 -17.42 -14.42
C ASN A 136 -9.23 -15.98 -14.91
N TRP A 137 -8.95 -15.79 -16.20
CA TRP A 137 -8.61 -14.46 -16.75
C TRP A 137 -9.88 -13.68 -17.12
N THR A 138 -10.46 -12.95 -16.15
CA THR A 138 -11.70 -12.16 -16.30
C THR A 138 -11.69 -11.25 -17.54
N GLU A 139 -10.60 -10.53 -17.76
CA GLU A 139 -10.44 -9.59 -18.88
C GLU A 139 -10.40 -10.32 -20.24
N GLY A 140 -9.88 -11.54 -20.30
CA GLY A 140 -9.90 -12.36 -21.51
C GLY A 140 -11.32 -12.71 -21.95
N PHE A 141 -12.13 -13.15 -21.01
CA PHE A 141 -13.56 -13.41 -21.25
C PHE A 141 -14.31 -12.14 -21.64
N PHE A 142 -13.97 -10.99 -21.03
CA PHE A 142 -14.58 -9.71 -21.40
C PHE A 142 -14.27 -9.33 -22.86
N ARG A 143 -13.01 -9.48 -23.28
CA ARG A 143 -12.59 -9.26 -24.68
C ARG A 143 -13.32 -10.18 -25.64
N LYS A 144 -13.37 -11.48 -25.32
CA LYS A 144 -14.11 -12.46 -26.11
C LYS A 144 -15.58 -12.06 -26.23
N GLY A 145 -16.23 -11.70 -25.13
CA GLY A 145 -17.62 -11.22 -25.13
C GLY A 145 -17.81 -9.96 -25.97
N THR A 146 -16.86 -9.03 -25.95
CA THR A 146 -16.91 -7.79 -26.75
C THR A 146 -16.79 -8.09 -28.25
N VAL A 147 -15.86 -8.96 -28.65
CA VAL A 147 -15.73 -9.40 -30.05
C VAL A 147 -16.99 -10.11 -30.53
N LEU A 148 -17.58 -11.00 -29.71
CA LEU A 148 -18.84 -11.68 -30.02
C LEU A 148 -20.01 -10.70 -30.17
N LEU A 149 -20.08 -9.69 -29.31
CA LEU A 149 -21.12 -8.67 -29.36
C LEU A 149 -21.03 -7.84 -30.64
N GLU A 150 -19.83 -7.42 -31.04
CA GLU A 150 -19.62 -6.70 -32.30
C GLU A 150 -19.87 -7.56 -33.54
N MET A 151 -19.69 -8.87 -33.44
CA MET A 151 -20.07 -9.84 -34.47
C MET A 151 -21.60 -10.09 -34.53
N GLY A 152 -22.37 -9.53 -33.58
CA GLY A 152 -23.83 -9.70 -33.48
C GLY A 152 -24.29 -10.94 -32.72
N GLN A 153 -23.37 -11.71 -32.11
CA GLN A 153 -23.68 -12.89 -31.30
C GLN A 153 -23.96 -12.50 -29.84
N GLN A 154 -25.11 -11.88 -29.61
CA GLN A 154 -25.50 -11.33 -28.30
C GLN A 154 -25.60 -12.40 -27.20
N THR A 155 -26.13 -13.58 -27.51
CA THR A 155 -26.27 -14.69 -26.55
C THR A 155 -24.91 -15.20 -26.08
N ASP A 156 -23.97 -15.40 -27.01
CA ASP A 156 -22.64 -15.88 -26.68
C ASP A 156 -21.82 -14.82 -25.94
N ALA A 157 -22.01 -13.54 -26.28
CA ALA A 157 -21.43 -12.42 -25.55
C ALA A 157 -21.90 -12.39 -24.08
N LEU A 158 -23.20 -12.56 -23.84
CA LEU A 158 -23.78 -12.63 -22.49
C LEU A 158 -23.19 -13.80 -21.68
N VAL A 159 -22.95 -14.96 -22.29
CA VAL A 159 -22.29 -16.09 -21.62
C VAL A 159 -20.89 -15.69 -21.12
N GLN A 160 -20.11 -14.98 -21.95
CA GLN A 160 -18.77 -14.54 -21.54
C GLN A 160 -18.83 -13.47 -20.44
N PHE A 161 -19.70 -12.47 -20.55
CA PHE A 161 -19.86 -11.43 -19.53
C PHE A 161 -20.37 -12.00 -18.20
N HIS A 162 -21.27 -12.98 -18.25
CA HIS A 162 -21.73 -13.72 -17.08
C HIS A 162 -20.58 -14.47 -16.40
N ARG A 163 -19.68 -15.09 -17.18
CA ARG A 163 -18.45 -15.71 -16.65
C ARG A 163 -17.53 -14.68 -16.00
N CYS A 164 -17.38 -13.48 -16.57
CA CYS A 164 -16.62 -12.40 -15.95
C CYS A 164 -17.15 -12.07 -14.53
N LEU A 165 -18.47 -11.92 -14.38
CA LEU A 165 -19.09 -11.59 -13.09
C LEU A 165 -19.05 -12.76 -12.09
N LYS A 166 -19.02 -14.01 -12.55
CA LYS A 166 -18.75 -15.17 -11.68
C LYS A 166 -17.31 -15.20 -11.15
N LEU A 167 -16.34 -14.83 -11.98
CA LEU A 167 -14.93 -14.76 -11.57
C LEU A 167 -14.66 -13.55 -10.69
N GLN A 168 -15.26 -12.41 -11.04
CA GLN A 168 -15.08 -11.14 -10.37
C GLN A 168 -16.40 -10.37 -10.34
N ALA A 169 -17.12 -10.46 -9.21
CA ALA A 169 -18.43 -9.84 -9.05
C ALA A 169 -18.40 -8.31 -9.19
N ASP A 170 -17.30 -7.65 -8.84
CA ASP A 170 -17.15 -6.19 -8.95
C ASP A 170 -16.61 -5.72 -10.30
N PHE A 171 -16.59 -6.59 -11.32
CA PHE A 171 -16.14 -6.25 -12.67
C PHE A 171 -17.21 -5.45 -13.44
N VAL A 172 -17.26 -4.15 -13.18
CA VAL A 172 -18.23 -3.20 -13.74
C VAL A 172 -18.33 -3.20 -15.27
N PRO A 173 -17.24 -3.37 -16.07
CA PRO A 173 -17.36 -3.35 -17.53
C PRO A 173 -18.31 -4.43 -18.05
N ALA A 174 -18.22 -5.66 -17.53
CA ALA A 174 -19.15 -6.73 -17.88
C ALA A 174 -20.57 -6.43 -17.37
N LYS A 175 -20.72 -5.90 -16.14
CA LYS A 175 -22.01 -5.49 -15.59
C LYS A 175 -22.73 -4.49 -16.50
N SER A 176 -22.00 -3.46 -16.97
CA SER A 176 -22.54 -2.43 -17.86
C SER A 176 -22.93 -2.98 -19.23
N GLN A 177 -22.14 -3.91 -19.79
CA GLN A 177 -22.51 -4.54 -21.07
C GLN A 177 -23.73 -5.43 -20.93
N ILE A 178 -23.83 -6.22 -19.86
CA ILE A 178 -25.03 -7.02 -19.56
C ILE A 178 -26.24 -6.10 -19.42
N GLN A 179 -26.14 -5.03 -18.63
CA GLN A 179 -27.22 -4.05 -18.45
C GLN A 179 -27.73 -3.51 -19.79
N LYS A 180 -26.83 -3.01 -20.65
CA LYS A 180 -27.20 -2.50 -21.98
C LYS A 180 -27.91 -3.54 -22.83
N ILE A 181 -27.41 -4.77 -22.84
CA ILE A 181 -28.00 -5.85 -23.63
C ILE A 181 -29.42 -6.17 -23.13
N LEU A 182 -29.62 -6.33 -21.83
CA LEU A 182 -30.93 -6.70 -21.27
C LEU A 182 -31.94 -5.54 -21.31
N GLU A 183 -31.48 -4.28 -21.19
CA GLU A 183 -32.33 -3.09 -21.31
C GLU A 183 -32.89 -2.93 -22.72
N VAL A 184 -32.10 -3.23 -23.76
CA VAL A 184 -32.56 -3.22 -25.16
C VAL A 184 -33.66 -4.28 -25.39
N GLU A 185 -33.58 -5.41 -24.69
CA GLU A 185 -34.60 -6.47 -24.70
C GLU A 185 -35.82 -6.15 -23.79
N GLY A 186 -35.85 -4.97 -23.18
CA GLY A 186 -36.96 -4.51 -22.33
C GLY A 186 -37.04 -5.18 -20.95
N MET A 187 -35.97 -5.81 -20.48
CA MET A 187 -35.93 -6.45 -19.16
C MET A 187 -35.48 -5.49 -18.06
N ALA A 188 -36.09 -5.62 -16.87
CA ALA A 188 -35.64 -4.90 -15.69
C ALA A 188 -34.30 -5.48 -15.20
N VAL A 189 -33.29 -4.62 -15.03
CA VAL A 189 -31.94 -5.08 -14.66
C VAL A 189 -31.66 -4.80 -13.18
N PRO A 190 -31.48 -5.84 -12.34
CA PRO A 190 -31.14 -5.66 -10.93
C PRO A 190 -29.76 -5.02 -10.74
N ASP A 191 -29.63 -4.21 -9.70
CA ASP A 191 -28.34 -3.64 -9.30
C ASP A 191 -27.42 -4.65 -8.62
N GLU A 192 -27.98 -5.65 -7.94
CA GLU A 192 -27.21 -6.67 -7.24
C GLU A 192 -26.69 -7.75 -8.21
N VAL A 193 -25.40 -8.09 -8.10
CA VAL A 193 -24.74 -9.00 -9.05
C VAL A 193 -25.29 -10.43 -8.96
N SER A 194 -25.66 -10.88 -7.76
CA SER A 194 -26.30 -12.18 -7.54
C SER A 194 -27.60 -12.32 -8.34
N CYS A 195 -28.49 -11.33 -8.21
CA CYS A 195 -29.75 -11.25 -8.95
C CYS A 195 -29.51 -11.07 -10.46
N LEU A 196 -28.53 -10.25 -10.84
CA LEU A 196 -28.17 -10.06 -12.24
C LEU A 196 -27.72 -11.36 -12.92
N LEU A 197 -26.90 -12.17 -12.23
CA LEU A 197 -26.45 -13.48 -12.74
C LEU A 197 -27.63 -14.45 -12.92
N GLN A 198 -28.64 -14.40 -12.05
CA GLN A 198 -29.87 -15.19 -12.18
C GLN A 198 -30.67 -14.78 -13.41
N VAL A 199 -30.91 -13.46 -13.58
CA VAL A 199 -31.64 -12.92 -14.74
C VAL A 199 -30.95 -13.31 -16.06
N VAL A 200 -29.62 -13.20 -16.14
CA VAL A 200 -28.88 -13.64 -17.34
C VAL A 200 -29.02 -15.15 -17.55
N SER A 201 -28.96 -15.94 -16.48
CA SER A 201 -29.13 -17.40 -16.57
C SER A 201 -30.53 -17.81 -17.03
N GLU A 202 -31.56 -17.04 -16.68
CA GLU A 202 -32.94 -17.25 -17.16
C GLU A 202 -33.11 -16.82 -18.62
N TYR A 203 -32.56 -15.67 -18.98
CA TYR A 203 -32.55 -15.18 -20.36
C TYR A 203 -31.91 -16.19 -21.32
N LEU A 204 -30.77 -16.76 -20.93
CA LEU A 204 -30.06 -17.78 -21.71
C LEU A 204 -30.80 -19.13 -21.80
N LYS A 205 -31.84 -19.35 -20.99
CA LYS A 205 -32.70 -20.56 -21.05
C LYS A 205 -33.94 -20.36 -21.93
N GLY A 206 -34.26 -19.14 -22.35
CA GLY A 206 -35.43 -18.84 -23.18
C GLY A 206 -35.31 -19.44 -24.60
N PRO A 207 -36.42 -19.86 -25.24
CA PRO A 207 -36.37 -20.36 -26.61
C PRO A 207 -36.03 -19.23 -27.59
N CYS A 208 -34.98 -19.39 -28.39
CA CYS A 208 -34.60 -18.46 -29.46
C CYS A 208 -35.80 -18.22 -30.42
N PRO A 209 -36.16 -16.98 -30.77
CA PRO A 209 -37.10 -16.75 -31.84
C PRO A 209 -36.45 -17.15 -33.17
N ILE A 210 -36.96 -18.23 -33.77
CA ILE A 210 -36.65 -18.63 -35.14
C ILE A 210 -37.07 -17.47 -36.05
N THR A 211 -36.12 -16.88 -36.76
CA THR A 211 -36.36 -15.90 -37.81
C THR A 211 -37.15 -16.55 -38.95
N SER A 212 -38.46 -16.30 -39.00
CA SER A 212 -39.30 -16.55 -40.17
C SER A 212 -38.96 -15.53 -41.25
N LEU A 213 -38.11 -15.92 -42.21
CA LEU A 213 -37.96 -15.23 -43.48
C LEU A 213 -39.20 -15.49 -44.34
N SER A 214 -40.06 -14.48 -44.48
CA SER A 214 -41.09 -14.44 -45.51
C SER A 214 -40.97 -13.15 -46.33
N GLY A 215 -40.81 -13.32 -47.64
CA GLY A 215 -41.29 -12.36 -48.64
C GLY A 215 -40.23 -11.64 -49.47
N SER A 216 -39.80 -12.25 -50.58
CA SER A 216 -39.48 -11.50 -51.79
C SER A 216 -40.19 -12.12 -52.98
N GLN A 217 -41.03 -11.29 -53.60
CA GLN A 217 -41.80 -11.58 -54.80
C GLN A 217 -40.86 -11.71 -56.01
N GLY A 218 -41.06 -12.76 -56.82
CA GLY A 218 -40.56 -12.85 -58.20
C GLY A 218 -41.73 -12.99 -59.17
N PRO A 219 -41.72 -12.37 -60.36
CA PRO A 219 -42.89 -12.32 -61.24
C PRO A 219 -43.01 -13.55 -62.17
N THR A 220 -44.25 -14.05 -62.27
CA THR A 220 -44.97 -14.63 -63.43
C THR A 220 -44.33 -15.75 -64.30
N HIS A 221 -44.80 -17.00 -64.06
CA HIS A 221 -45.41 -18.04 -64.96
C HIS A 221 -44.82 -18.40 -66.37
N PRO A 222 -45.15 -19.57 -66.97
CA PRO A 222 -45.90 -20.75 -66.48
C PRO A 222 -45.35 -22.17 -66.88
N GLU A 223 -45.95 -23.20 -66.27
CA GLU A 223 -46.27 -24.54 -66.82
C GLU A 223 -45.16 -25.60 -67.07
N GLY A 224 -45.44 -26.86 -66.68
CA GLY A 224 -44.73 -28.01 -67.24
C GLY A 224 -44.66 -29.30 -66.40
N LEU A 225 -45.78 -30.00 -66.31
CA LEU A 225 -45.96 -31.35 -65.76
C LEU A 225 -45.00 -32.42 -66.35
N LYS A 226 -44.44 -33.30 -65.50
CA LYS A 226 -44.33 -34.79 -65.61
C LYS A 226 -42.94 -35.39 -65.31
N ARG A 227 -42.95 -36.38 -64.40
CA ARG A 227 -41.96 -37.47 -64.27
C ARG A 227 -41.92 -38.32 -65.57
N PRO A 228 -40.85 -39.08 -65.80
CA PRO A 228 -40.92 -40.49 -65.41
C PRO A 228 -39.61 -41.08 -64.84
N ARG A 229 -39.79 -42.22 -64.18
CA ARG A 229 -38.78 -43.18 -63.73
C ARG A 229 -38.09 -43.86 -64.93
N GLY A 230 -36.86 -44.32 -64.72
CA GLY A 230 -36.19 -45.32 -65.55
C GLY A 230 -34.96 -45.85 -64.80
N ASP A 231 -34.97 -47.16 -64.58
CA ASP A 231 -34.02 -47.96 -63.82
C ASP A 231 -32.96 -48.60 -64.74
N ASP A 232 -31.86 -49.04 -64.14
CA ASP A 232 -30.89 -50.06 -64.57
C ASP A 232 -29.90 -49.81 -65.75
N GLY A 233 -28.62 -50.10 -65.48
CA GLY A 233 -27.62 -50.44 -66.51
C GLY A 233 -26.15 -50.12 -66.18
N GLU A 234 -25.42 -51.13 -65.70
CA GLU A 234 -24.03 -51.17 -65.20
C GLU A 234 -22.88 -50.95 -66.23
N GLY A 235 -21.66 -50.68 -65.70
CA GLY A 235 -20.36 -51.03 -66.31
C GLY A 235 -19.41 -49.86 -66.59
N ASN A 236 -18.56 -49.38 -65.65
CA ASN A 236 -17.17 -49.82 -65.31
C ASN A 236 -16.16 -49.55 -66.48
N GLU A 237 -14.97 -48.93 -66.40
CA GLU A 237 -13.89 -48.64 -65.41
C GLU A 237 -13.12 -47.38 -65.93
N GLY A 238 -12.33 -46.59 -65.20
CA GLY A 238 -11.77 -46.69 -63.86
C GLY A 238 -10.82 -45.50 -63.59
N ARG A 239 -10.44 -45.33 -62.31
CA ARG A 239 -9.11 -44.89 -61.81
C ARG A 239 -9.17 -44.67 -60.29
N GLU A 240 -8.63 -45.67 -59.60
CA GLU A 240 -7.86 -45.66 -58.34
C GLU A 240 -8.11 -44.53 -57.32
N ALA A 241 -8.76 -44.90 -56.21
CA ALA A 241 -8.71 -44.21 -54.92
C ALA A 241 -8.64 -45.24 -53.78
N HIS A 242 -7.56 -45.22 -53.00
CA HIS A 242 -7.46 -45.81 -51.66
C HIS A 242 -6.98 -44.68 -50.73
N GLN A 243 -7.84 -44.15 -49.85
CA GLN A 243 -8.25 -44.64 -48.53
C GLN A 243 -7.33 -44.16 -47.40
N HIS A 244 -7.89 -43.28 -46.56
CA HIS A 244 -7.77 -43.39 -45.11
C HIS A 244 -9.10 -42.96 -44.47
N ASP A 245 -9.79 -43.96 -43.93
CA ASP A 245 -10.96 -43.91 -43.04
C ASP A 245 -10.40 -44.03 -41.61
N THR A 246 -10.71 -43.15 -40.66
CA THR A 246 -11.78 -43.21 -39.65
C THR A 246 -11.34 -42.19 -38.57
N GLY A 247 -12.12 -41.44 -37.82
CA GLY A 247 -13.54 -41.26 -37.60
C GLY A 247 -13.68 -40.39 -36.33
N THR A 248 -14.57 -39.40 -36.33
CA THR A 248 -15.33 -39.02 -35.12
C THR A 248 -16.53 -38.19 -35.53
N GLU A 249 -17.68 -38.87 -35.61
CA GLU A 249 -19.00 -38.25 -35.64
C GLU A 249 -19.46 -37.89 -34.22
N CYS A 250 -20.36 -36.90 -34.20
CA CYS A 250 -21.46 -36.67 -33.27
C CYS A 250 -21.14 -35.88 -31.98
N CYS A 251 -21.94 -34.91 -31.53
CA CYS A 251 -23.28 -34.50 -31.93
C CYS A 251 -23.52 -33.01 -31.66
N LEU A 252 -24.49 -32.48 -32.40
CA LEU A 252 -25.21 -31.24 -32.17
C LEU A 252 -25.96 -31.20 -30.81
N SER A 253 -26.30 -29.97 -30.40
CA SER A 253 -27.28 -29.54 -29.38
C SER A 253 -26.73 -29.13 -28.01
N LEU A 254 -26.55 -27.81 -27.84
CA LEU A 254 -26.25 -27.14 -26.57
C LEU A 254 -27.49 -26.37 -26.07
N CYS A 255 -28.60 -27.09 -25.94
CA CYS A 255 -29.82 -26.64 -25.27
C CYS A 255 -30.34 -27.77 -24.38
N GLN A 256 -29.57 -28.15 -23.35
CA GLN A 256 -30.02 -28.86 -22.13
C GLN A 256 -28.80 -29.22 -21.27
N ALA A 257 -28.31 -28.29 -20.46
CA ALA A 257 -27.46 -28.60 -19.30
C ALA A 257 -27.45 -27.44 -18.30
N VAL A 258 -28.62 -27.15 -17.71
CA VAL A 258 -28.69 -26.37 -16.47
C VAL A 258 -29.48 -27.16 -15.44
N SER A 259 -28.95 -28.31 -15.02
CA SER A 259 -29.43 -29.01 -13.83
C SER A 259 -28.33 -29.95 -13.30
N PHE A 260 -28.05 -29.84 -12.00
CA PHE A 260 -27.29 -30.76 -11.13
C PHE A 260 -25.75 -30.68 -11.13
N LEU A 261 -25.24 -29.92 -10.16
CA LEU A 261 -24.16 -30.37 -9.30
C LEU A 261 -24.79 -31.09 -8.09
N PRO A 262 -24.26 -32.24 -7.63
CA PRO A 262 -24.36 -32.63 -6.23
C PRO A 262 -23.02 -32.40 -5.49
N ALA A 263 -23.15 -32.27 -4.18
CA ALA A 263 -22.13 -31.91 -3.22
C ALA A 263 -21.17 -33.06 -2.87
N ALA A 264 -19.98 -32.65 -2.43
CA ALA A 264 -19.05 -33.23 -1.45
C ALA A 264 -18.88 -34.77 -1.29
N GLU A 265 -17.58 -35.12 -1.30
CA GLU A 265 -16.87 -36.16 -0.54
C GLU A 265 -16.65 -37.58 -1.13
N GLU A 266 -15.36 -37.92 -1.08
CA GLU A 266 -14.68 -39.21 -0.97
C GLU A 266 -14.37 -40.09 -2.21
N ASP A 267 -13.12 -40.55 -2.14
CA ASP A 267 -12.45 -41.71 -2.70
C ASP A 267 -11.60 -41.65 -3.97
N GLU A 268 -10.40 -42.19 -3.72
CA GLU A 268 -9.18 -42.23 -4.47
C GLU A 268 -9.22 -43.23 -5.64
N GLU A 269 -8.21 -43.04 -6.49
CA GLU A 269 -7.61 -44.03 -7.39
C GLU A 269 -8.31 -44.41 -8.71
N MET A 270 -7.43 -44.44 -9.72
CA MET A 270 -7.52 -45.21 -10.97
C MET A 270 -8.15 -44.53 -12.20
N MET A 271 -7.33 -43.75 -12.92
CA MET A 271 -6.75 -44.21 -14.20
C MET A 271 -5.75 -43.19 -14.76
N MET A 272 -4.47 -43.46 -14.54
CA MET A 272 -3.38 -42.98 -15.37
C MET A 272 -3.36 -43.76 -16.68
N ARG A 273 -3.48 -43.08 -17.82
CA ARG A 273 -2.77 -43.48 -19.04
C ARG A 273 -1.99 -42.29 -19.55
N ARG A 274 -0.67 -42.40 -19.36
CA ARG A 274 0.36 -41.53 -19.91
C ARG A 274 0.29 -41.57 -21.42
N ASP A 275 0.21 -40.40 -22.03
CA ASP A 275 0.84 -40.19 -23.33
C ASP A 275 1.99 -39.21 -23.09
N ASP A 276 3.19 -39.78 -22.99
CA ASP A 276 4.45 -39.06 -22.85
C ASP A 276 4.85 -38.54 -24.23
N GLY A 277 4.89 -37.22 -24.43
CA GLY A 277 5.30 -36.70 -25.74
C GLY A 277 5.38 -35.18 -25.88
N HIS A 278 6.49 -34.62 -25.36
CA HIS A 278 7.15 -33.39 -25.84
C HIS A 278 6.46 -32.02 -25.60
N GLY A 279 7.12 -31.16 -24.78
CA GLY A 279 7.07 -29.70 -24.97
C GLY A 279 6.77 -28.80 -23.77
N ARG A 280 6.90 -29.22 -22.51
CA ARG A 280 6.66 -28.35 -21.34
C ARG A 280 7.90 -27.82 -20.60
N GLY A 281 9.09 -27.94 -21.19
CA GLY A 281 10.36 -27.69 -20.47
C GLY A 281 11.09 -26.36 -20.71
N GLU A 282 10.81 -25.61 -21.78
CA GLU A 282 11.79 -24.59 -22.24
C GLU A 282 11.52 -23.13 -21.83
N SER A 283 10.30 -22.76 -21.43
CA SER A 283 10.00 -21.34 -21.11
C SER A 283 10.46 -20.88 -19.72
N GLY A 284 10.62 -21.80 -18.76
CA GLY A 284 11.02 -21.47 -17.38
C GLY A 284 12.51 -21.16 -17.20
N HIS A 285 13.39 -21.82 -17.97
CA HIS A 285 14.85 -21.63 -17.87
C HIS A 285 15.36 -20.33 -18.53
N SER A 286 14.64 -19.78 -19.51
CA SER A 286 15.09 -18.59 -20.24
C SER A 286 14.95 -17.28 -19.42
N ARG A 287 13.94 -17.21 -18.54
CA ARG A 287 13.59 -15.97 -17.81
C ARG A 287 14.37 -15.76 -16.52
N GLU A 288 14.80 -16.83 -15.86
CA GLU A 288 15.78 -16.72 -14.75
C GLU A 288 17.12 -16.15 -15.23
N LYS A 289 17.53 -16.47 -16.46
CA LYS A 289 18.72 -15.87 -17.09
C LYS A 289 18.53 -14.38 -17.38
N ALA A 290 17.32 -13.94 -17.70
CA ALA A 290 16.99 -12.54 -17.98
C ALA A 290 17.18 -11.64 -16.75
N LEU A 291 16.86 -12.15 -15.55
CA LEU A 291 17.07 -11.42 -14.29
C LEU A 291 18.56 -11.23 -13.94
N GLY A 292 19.46 -12.05 -14.48
CA GLY A 292 20.90 -11.96 -14.24
C GLY A 292 21.56 -10.70 -14.82
N VAL A 293 20.86 -9.94 -15.67
CA VAL A 293 21.33 -8.65 -16.21
C VAL A 293 21.20 -7.51 -15.19
N LEU A 294 20.40 -7.71 -14.13
CA LEU A 294 20.18 -6.73 -13.09
C LEU A 294 21.36 -6.67 -12.11
N THR A 295 21.71 -5.46 -11.71
CA THR A 295 22.75 -5.18 -10.71
C THR A 295 22.14 -4.41 -9.54
N ALA A 296 22.81 -4.43 -8.39
CA ALA A 296 22.34 -3.69 -7.21
C ALA A 296 22.14 -2.19 -7.48
N SER A 297 22.91 -1.62 -8.41
CA SER A 297 22.78 -0.22 -8.85
C SER A 297 21.44 0.10 -9.53
N ASP A 298 20.77 -0.90 -10.13
CA ASP A 298 19.43 -0.70 -10.69
C ASP A 298 18.37 -0.48 -9.59
N PHE A 299 18.69 -0.82 -8.35
CA PHE A 299 17.81 -0.75 -7.19
C PHE A 299 18.31 0.28 -6.17
N GLU A 300 18.92 1.36 -6.63
CA GLU A 300 19.36 2.46 -5.78
C GLU A 300 18.25 3.49 -5.55
N CYS A 301 18.12 3.91 -4.29
CA CYS A 301 17.24 4.99 -3.93
C CYS A 301 17.81 6.34 -4.39
N PRO A 302 17.04 7.17 -5.11
CA PRO A 302 17.51 8.46 -5.62
C PRO A 302 17.79 9.49 -4.52
N LEU A 303 17.38 9.23 -3.27
CA LEU A 303 17.60 10.13 -2.13
C LEU A 303 18.84 9.76 -1.32
N CYS A 304 19.08 8.47 -1.07
CA CYS A 304 20.24 8.03 -0.28
C CYS A 304 21.36 7.40 -1.10
N ILE A 305 21.14 7.15 -2.40
CA ILE A 305 22.12 6.58 -3.34
C ILE A 305 22.71 5.26 -2.78
N ARG A 306 21.82 4.44 -2.22
CA ARG A 306 22.11 3.11 -1.67
C ARG A 306 21.00 2.19 -2.14
N LEU A 307 21.25 0.88 -2.11
CA LEU A 307 20.24 -0.13 -2.33
C LEU A 307 18.97 0.18 -1.50
N PHE A 308 17.79 0.07 -2.13
CA PHE A 308 16.53 0.33 -1.45
C PHE A 308 16.41 -0.49 -0.16
N PHE A 309 15.86 0.15 0.87
CA PHE A 309 15.46 -0.50 2.10
C PHE A 309 13.99 -0.16 2.33
N GLU A 310 13.13 -1.17 2.35
CA GLU A 310 11.67 -1.02 2.30
C GLU A 310 11.24 -0.08 1.16
N PRO A 311 11.38 -0.49 -0.12
CA PRO A 311 11.09 0.36 -1.27
C PRO A 311 9.61 0.73 -1.30
N VAL A 312 9.28 2.01 -1.37
CA VAL A 312 7.91 2.53 -1.43
C VAL A 312 7.72 3.28 -2.75
N THR A 313 6.77 2.84 -3.56
CA THR A 313 6.38 3.52 -4.80
C THR A 313 5.23 4.51 -4.52
N THR A 314 5.49 5.78 -4.77
CA THR A 314 4.52 6.87 -4.66
C THR A 314 3.47 6.81 -5.80
N PRO A 315 2.28 7.43 -5.66
CA PRO A 315 1.27 7.45 -6.72
C PRO A 315 1.72 8.06 -8.04
N CYS A 316 2.75 8.92 -8.03
CA CYS A 316 3.33 9.45 -9.26
C CYS A 316 4.27 8.46 -9.97
N GLY A 317 4.46 7.25 -9.43
CA GLY A 317 5.23 6.17 -10.05
C GLY A 317 6.69 6.08 -9.60
N HIS A 318 7.18 7.01 -8.79
CA HIS A 318 8.57 7.03 -8.33
C HIS A 318 8.76 6.25 -7.04
N THR A 319 9.89 5.55 -6.91
CA THR A 319 10.22 4.68 -5.78
C THR A 319 11.36 5.26 -4.93
N PHE A 320 11.23 5.14 -3.61
CA PHE A 320 12.18 5.62 -2.60
C PHE A 320 12.29 4.59 -1.46
N CYS A 321 13.34 4.64 -0.64
CA CYS A 321 13.27 3.97 0.67
C CYS A 321 12.17 4.62 1.51
N LYS A 322 11.43 3.83 2.29
CA LYS A 322 10.39 4.31 3.21
C LYS A 322 10.86 5.51 4.05
N ASN A 323 11.95 5.35 4.79
CA ASN A 323 12.47 6.42 5.67
C ASN A 323 12.94 7.66 4.87
N CYS A 324 13.42 7.48 3.64
CA CYS A 324 13.87 8.59 2.80
C CYS A 324 12.70 9.44 2.32
N ILE A 325 11.63 8.82 1.82
CA ILE A 325 10.45 9.58 1.36
C ILE A 325 9.72 10.21 2.54
N GLU A 326 9.59 9.51 3.67
CA GLU A 326 8.99 10.08 4.88
C GLU A 326 9.72 11.34 5.37
N ARG A 327 11.05 11.29 5.43
CA ARG A 327 11.88 12.45 5.79
C ARG A 327 11.73 13.59 4.79
N SER A 328 11.70 13.29 3.49
CA SER A 328 11.50 14.32 2.47
C SER A 328 10.14 15.02 2.61
N LEU A 329 9.09 14.26 2.93
CA LEU A 329 7.73 14.77 3.09
C LEU A 329 7.54 15.60 4.38
N ASP A 330 8.48 15.57 5.32
CA ASP A 330 8.45 16.50 6.46
C ASP A 330 8.70 17.95 6.07
N HIS A 331 9.41 18.18 4.96
CA HIS A 331 9.74 19.52 4.48
C HIS A 331 8.88 19.97 3.31
N ASN A 332 8.57 19.06 2.38
CA ASN A 332 7.81 19.39 1.18
C ASN A 332 6.94 18.21 0.76
N LEU A 333 5.62 18.42 0.67
CA LEU A 333 4.63 17.40 0.35
C LEU A 333 4.53 17.10 -1.16
N ARG A 334 5.67 17.17 -1.86
CA ARG A 334 5.81 16.92 -3.30
C ARG A 334 6.84 15.84 -3.55
N CYS A 335 6.65 15.08 -4.62
CA CYS A 335 7.63 14.09 -5.06
C CYS A 335 9.00 14.76 -5.30
N PRO A 336 10.09 14.24 -4.73
CA PRO A 336 11.44 14.78 -4.95
C PRO A 336 11.88 14.79 -6.41
N LEU A 337 11.40 13.83 -7.20
CA LEU A 337 11.76 13.67 -8.62
C LEU A 337 10.88 14.51 -9.54
N CYS A 338 9.56 14.27 -9.56
CA CYS A 338 8.66 14.92 -10.54
C CYS A 338 7.87 16.12 -10.02
N LYS A 339 8.04 16.51 -8.74
CA LYS A 339 7.37 17.65 -8.09
C LYS A 339 5.83 17.59 -8.02
N GLN A 340 5.22 16.46 -8.42
CA GLN A 340 3.79 16.22 -8.26
C GLN A 340 3.41 16.23 -6.77
N PRO A 341 2.26 16.79 -6.39
CA PRO A 341 1.80 16.83 -5.01
C PRO A 341 1.47 15.42 -4.52
N LEU A 342 1.92 15.11 -3.29
CA LEU A 342 1.70 13.85 -2.61
C LEU A 342 0.81 14.00 -1.36
N GLN A 343 0.11 15.14 -1.23
CA GLN A 343 -0.72 15.48 -0.06
C GLN A 343 -1.71 14.38 0.31
N GLU A 344 -2.48 13.87 -0.67
CA GLU A 344 -3.53 12.86 -0.41
C GLU A 344 -2.94 11.52 0.01
N TYR A 345 -1.81 11.12 -0.57
CA TYR A 345 -1.07 9.92 -0.20
C TYR A 345 -0.44 10.05 1.19
N PHE A 346 -0.02 11.26 1.56
CA PHE A 346 0.54 11.57 2.86
C PHE A 346 -0.48 11.55 4.00
N LYS A 347 -1.76 11.88 3.76
CA LYS A 347 -2.79 11.96 4.82
C LYS A 347 -2.90 10.69 5.65
N ASP A 348 -2.77 9.53 5.02
CA ASP A 348 -2.87 8.23 5.69
C ASP A 348 -1.53 7.72 6.23
N ARG A 349 -0.40 8.33 5.82
CA ARG A 349 0.99 7.92 6.13
C ARG A 349 1.25 6.40 6.09
N LYS A 350 0.50 5.66 5.27
CA LYS A 350 0.69 4.23 5.03
C LYS A 350 1.63 4.04 3.86
N TYR A 351 2.92 3.93 4.17
CA TYR A 351 3.97 3.68 3.21
C TYR A 351 4.21 2.17 3.09
N ASN A 352 3.29 1.49 2.41
CA ASN A 352 3.43 0.05 2.19
C ASN A 352 4.58 -0.21 1.20
N PRO A 353 5.52 -1.09 1.53
CA PRO A 353 6.58 -1.46 0.61
C PRO A 353 6.00 -2.07 -0.68
N THR A 354 6.62 -1.74 -1.80
CA THR A 354 6.35 -2.33 -3.10
C THR A 354 6.80 -3.79 -3.07
N VAL A 355 5.86 -4.69 -2.82
CA VAL A 355 6.07 -6.13 -2.57
C VAL A 355 6.95 -6.74 -3.66
N LEU A 356 6.64 -6.46 -4.93
CA LEU A 356 7.40 -7.02 -6.04
C LEU A 356 8.88 -6.58 -6.07
N LEU A 357 9.16 -5.32 -5.72
CA LEU A 357 10.56 -4.86 -5.66
C LEU A 357 11.29 -5.53 -4.50
N GLN A 358 10.62 -5.71 -3.36
CA GLN A 358 11.16 -6.45 -2.22
C GLN A 358 11.48 -7.90 -2.60
N ASP A 359 10.58 -8.58 -3.33
CA ASP A 359 10.77 -9.97 -3.78
C ASP A 359 11.94 -10.09 -4.76
N ILE A 360 12.03 -9.20 -5.76
CA ILE A 360 13.14 -9.15 -6.72
C ILE A 360 14.47 -8.95 -5.98
N MET A 361 14.54 -7.95 -5.10
CA MET A 361 15.78 -7.64 -4.39
C MET A 361 16.18 -8.76 -3.43
N THR A 362 15.22 -9.37 -2.73
CA THR A 362 15.48 -10.49 -1.80
C THR A 362 16.05 -11.70 -2.54
N ARG A 363 15.55 -11.97 -3.75
CA ARG A 363 16.02 -13.09 -4.58
C ARG A 363 17.38 -12.83 -5.22
N LEU A 364 17.63 -11.61 -5.70
CA LEU A 364 18.82 -11.29 -6.50
C LEU A 364 19.99 -10.75 -5.66
N PHE A 365 19.72 -10.02 -4.58
CA PHE A 365 20.74 -9.29 -3.80
C PHE A 365 20.65 -9.56 -2.28
N PRO A 366 20.64 -10.83 -1.82
CA PRO A 366 20.46 -11.15 -0.41
C PRO A 366 21.58 -10.61 0.50
N SER A 367 22.86 -10.69 0.07
CA SER A 367 23.98 -10.17 0.86
C SER A 367 23.96 -8.64 0.98
N PRO A 368 23.86 -7.87 -0.13
CA PRO A 368 23.73 -6.41 -0.04
C PRO A 368 22.51 -5.93 0.79
N LEU A 369 21.39 -6.66 0.73
CA LEU A 369 20.22 -6.37 1.57
C LEU A 369 20.48 -6.62 3.05
N ALA A 370 21.17 -7.72 3.39
CA ALA A 370 21.52 -8.04 4.77
C ALA A 370 22.47 -6.96 5.35
N GLU A 371 23.47 -6.53 4.58
CA GLU A 371 24.33 -5.41 4.94
C GLU A 371 23.53 -4.11 5.15
N ARG A 372 22.59 -3.83 4.22
CA ARG A 372 21.74 -2.64 4.31
C ARG A 372 20.88 -2.64 5.57
N LYS A 373 20.36 -3.82 5.96
CA LYS A 373 19.62 -4.04 7.19
C LYS A 373 20.50 -3.85 8.42
N GLN A 374 21.70 -4.43 8.43
CA GLN A 374 22.64 -4.29 9.54
C GLN A 374 23.01 -2.83 9.80
N VAL A 375 23.26 -2.05 8.75
CA VAL A 375 23.53 -0.60 8.87
C VAL A 375 22.32 0.12 9.48
N HIS A 376 21.10 -0.20 9.02
CA HIS A 376 19.88 0.39 9.57
C HIS A 376 19.69 0.05 11.05
N ASP A 377 19.85 -1.23 11.42
CA ASP A 377 19.69 -1.70 12.79
C ASP A 377 20.75 -1.04 13.72
N ALA A 378 21.99 -0.87 13.24
CA ALA A 378 23.04 -0.17 13.98
C ALA A 378 22.73 1.32 14.17
N GLU A 379 22.28 2.02 13.11
CA GLU A 379 21.82 3.42 13.20
C GLU A 379 20.67 3.56 14.22
N MET A 380 19.74 2.60 14.24
CA MET A 380 18.60 2.62 15.16
C MET A 380 19.00 2.32 16.61
N ALA A 381 19.95 1.41 16.82
CA ALA A 381 20.52 1.13 18.13
C ALA A 381 21.25 2.37 18.69
N GLU A 382 22.02 3.08 17.87
CA GLU A 382 22.68 4.34 18.26
C GLU A 382 21.66 5.40 18.69
N LEU A 383 20.60 5.59 17.90
CA LEU A 383 19.52 6.54 18.19
C LEU A 383 18.66 6.17 19.40
N SER A 384 18.73 4.93 19.88
CA SER A 384 17.98 4.46 21.05
C SER A 384 18.68 4.73 22.39
N ASN A 385 19.91 5.25 22.37
CA ASN A 385 20.65 5.55 23.58
C ASN A 385 19.97 6.69 24.37
N LEU A 386 19.86 6.51 25.70
CA LEU A 386 19.19 7.46 26.61
C LEU A 386 20.16 8.34 27.40
N THR A 387 21.45 8.30 27.07
CA THR A 387 22.51 9.07 27.73
C THR A 387 23.43 9.78 26.76
N THR A 388 23.65 9.24 25.57
CA THR A 388 24.50 9.84 24.54
C THR A 388 23.69 10.22 23.32
N ASP A 389 23.99 11.38 22.73
CA ASP A 389 23.29 11.96 21.57
C ASP A 389 21.75 11.98 21.69
N ILE A 390 21.24 12.17 22.91
CA ILE A 390 19.79 12.21 23.14
C ILE A 390 19.17 13.42 22.42
N PRO A 391 17.96 13.30 21.86
CA PRO A 391 17.28 14.43 21.24
C PRO A 391 16.86 15.47 22.28
N ILE A 392 17.18 16.75 22.04
CA ILE A 392 16.81 17.88 22.90
C ILE A 392 15.78 18.78 22.20
N PHE A 393 14.60 18.89 22.81
CA PHE A 393 13.59 19.88 22.48
C PHE A 393 13.82 21.14 23.32
N VAL A 394 14.05 22.27 22.65
CA VAL A 394 14.32 23.55 23.32
C VAL A 394 13.05 24.38 23.36
N CYS A 395 12.46 24.55 24.55
CA CYS A 395 11.21 25.31 24.71
C CYS A 395 11.08 25.93 26.11
N THR A 396 10.67 25.13 27.09
CA THR A 396 10.38 25.56 28.47
C THR A 396 11.07 24.63 29.47
N VAL A 397 11.17 25.05 30.72
CA VAL A 397 11.56 24.15 31.81
C VAL A 397 10.46 23.10 31.99
N ALA A 398 10.84 21.84 32.01
CA ALA A 398 9.96 20.72 32.34
C ALA A 398 10.42 20.09 33.65
N TYR A 399 9.47 19.49 34.37
CA TYR A 399 9.69 18.98 35.72
C TYR A 399 9.27 17.52 35.86
N PRO A 400 9.95 16.75 36.73
CA PRO A 400 9.58 15.38 37.03
C PRO A 400 8.11 15.24 37.44
N GLY A 401 7.42 14.26 36.86
CA GLY A 401 6.02 13.95 37.11
C GLY A 401 5.00 14.94 36.53
N VAL A 402 5.44 16.09 35.97
CA VAL A 402 4.53 17.12 35.48
C VAL A 402 4.15 16.86 34.01
N PRO A 403 2.84 16.86 33.65
CA PRO A 403 2.39 16.77 32.27
C PRO A 403 2.88 17.94 31.41
N CYS A 404 3.28 17.64 30.18
CA CYS A 404 3.81 18.59 29.21
C CYS A 404 3.21 18.30 27.82
N PRO A 405 1.98 18.79 27.54
CA PRO A 405 1.40 18.68 26.21
C PRO A 405 2.09 19.65 25.24
N LEU A 406 2.45 19.15 24.05
CA LEU A 406 3.20 19.88 23.04
C LEU A 406 2.51 19.82 21.68
N HIS A 407 2.51 20.94 20.98
CA HIS A 407 2.12 20.99 19.56
C HIS A 407 3.39 21.12 18.70
N ILE A 408 3.73 20.03 18.02
CA ILE A 408 4.93 19.90 17.20
C ILE A 408 4.58 20.22 15.76
N PHE A 409 5.10 21.35 15.25
CA PHE A 409 4.84 21.80 13.89
C PHE A 409 6.10 21.94 13.02
N GLU A 410 7.27 22.20 13.63
CA GLU A 410 8.51 22.36 12.87
C GLU A 410 9.00 21.02 12.28
N PRO A 411 9.42 20.97 10.99
CA PRO A 411 9.87 19.75 10.33
C PRO A 411 10.96 18.97 11.08
N ARG A 412 11.93 19.67 11.69
CA ARG A 412 13.02 19.04 12.45
C ARG A 412 12.51 18.28 13.69
N TYR A 413 11.52 18.82 14.38
CA TYR A 413 10.96 18.18 15.58
C TYR A 413 9.95 17.10 15.22
N ARG A 414 9.29 17.19 14.05
CA ARG A 414 8.49 16.09 13.50
C ARG A 414 9.36 14.84 13.25
N LEU A 415 10.56 15.04 12.70
CA LEU A 415 11.55 13.97 12.55
C LEU A 415 12.00 13.43 13.92
N MET A 416 12.30 14.32 14.86
CA MET A 416 12.69 13.96 16.23
C MET A 416 11.64 13.05 16.89
N MET A 417 10.36 13.45 16.86
CA MET A 417 9.27 12.66 17.44
C MET A 417 9.11 11.31 16.76
N ARG A 418 9.20 11.25 15.42
CA ARG A 418 9.15 9.98 14.69
C ARG A 418 10.25 9.04 15.14
N ARG A 419 11.49 9.53 15.23
CA ARG A 419 12.63 8.72 15.70
C ARG A 419 12.41 8.18 17.11
N CYS A 420 11.91 9.00 18.04
CA CYS A 420 11.60 8.54 19.39
C CYS A 420 10.57 7.39 19.40
N MET A 421 9.62 7.40 18.45
CA MET A 421 8.63 6.33 18.30
C MET A 421 9.22 5.10 17.59
N GLU A 422 10.05 5.29 16.56
CA GLU A 422 10.69 4.22 15.77
C GLU A 422 11.75 3.45 16.55
N THR A 423 12.59 4.14 17.33
CA THR A 423 13.58 3.51 18.24
C THR A 423 12.91 2.76 19.39
N GLY A 424 11.65 3.08 19.68
CA GLY A 424 10.93 2.57 20.84
C GLY A 424 11.29 3.24 22.17
N THR A 425 12.21 4.22 22.19
CA THR A 425 12.57 4.93 23.43
C THR A 425 11.40 5.72 23.99
N LYS A 426 10.59 6.30 23.10
CA LYS A 426 9.49 7.21 23.44
C LYS A 426 9.93 8.32 24.39
N GLN A 427 11.19 8.75 24.30
CA GLN A 427 11.79 9.68 25.23
C GLN A 427 12.62 10.74 24.52
N PHE A 428 12.59 11.97 25.04
CA PHE A 428 13.41 13.08 24.57
C PHE A 428 13.70 14.06 25.71
N GLY A 429 14.86 14.72 25.68
CA GLY A 429 15.21 15.73 26.66
C GLY A 429 14.52 17.07 26.37
N MET A 430 14.09 17.77 27.41
CA MET A 430 13.58 19.14 27.34
C MET A 430 14.52 20.06 28.12
N CYS A 431 14.96 21.13 27.45
CA CYS A 431 15.70 22.22 28.08
C CYS A 431 15.06 23.55 27.74
N CYS A 432 15.18 24.54 28.64
CA CYS A 432 14.84 25.92 28.27
C CYS A 432 15.94 26.52 27.38
N TYR A 433 15.57 27.52 26.59
CA TYR A 433 16.53 28.29 25.81
C TYR A 433 17.47 29.08 26.73
N GLU A 434 18.76 29.10 26.41
CA GLU A 434 19.75 29.92 27.09
C GLU A 434 20.54 30.71 26.04
N HIS A 435 20.55 32.04 26.20
CA HIS A 435 21.23 32.91 25.25
C HIS A 435 22.73 32.62 25.22
N GLY A 436 23.30 32.54 24.02
CA GLY A 436 24.72 32.20 23.81
C GLY A 436 25.06 30.71 23.87
N LYS A 437 24.27 29.86 24.54
CA LYS A 437 24.49 28.40 24.59
C LYS A 437 23.51 27.58 23.75
N GLY A 438 22.42 28.19 23.29
CA GLY A 438 21.32 27.51 22.60
C GLY A 438 20.32 26.92 23.58
N PHE A 439 20.78 26.16 24.58
CA PHE A 439 19.93 25.60 25.64
C PHE A 439 20.68 25.41 26.96
N ALA A 440 19.92 25.38 28.05
CA ALA A 440 20.40 25.28 29.43
C ALA A 440 21.25 24.04 29.71
N ASP A 441 22.12 24.13 30.71
CA ASP A 441 22.98 23.03 31.20
C ASP A 441 22.19 21.91 31.91
N TYR A 442 20.93 22.17 32.27
CA TYR A 442 20.07 21.24 33.00
C TYR A 442 18.70 21.13 32.31
N GLY A 443 18.12 19.94 32.38
CA GLY A 443 16.83 19.64 31.76
C GLY A 443 16.14 18.45 32.39
N CYS A 444 15.01 18.07 31.80
CA CYS A 444 14.22 16.92 32.22
C CYS A 444 13.97 16.01 31.01
N MET A 445 14.15 14.71 31.20
CA MET A 445 13.81 13.69 30.20
C MET A 445 12.30 13.53 30.19
N LEU A 446 11.65 13.74 29.05
CA LEU A 446 10.21 13.54 28.89
C LEU A 446 9.93 12.18 28.29
N GLU A 447 8.86 11.54 28.77
CA GLU A 447 8.31 10.33 28.21
C GLU A 447 7.02 10.64 27.42
N ILE A 448 6.96 10.20 26.17
CA ILE A 448 5.80 10.33 25.28
C ILE A 448 4.74 9.30 25.69
N LYS A 449 3.60 9.79 26.17
CA LYS A 449 2.43 8.97 26.54
C LYS A 449 1.53 8.71 25.34
N SER A 450 1.25 9.75 24.56
CA SER A 450 0.48 9.69 23.32
C SER A 450 1.02 10.65 22.28
N LEU A 451 0.87 10.27 21.02
CA LEU A 451 1.24 11.10 19.88
C LEU A 451 0.14 11.01 18.82
N GLU A 452 -0.55 12.12 18.61
CA GLU A 452 -1.61 12.26 17.60
C GLU A 452 -1.08 13.06 16.42
N GLN A 453 -0.99 12.44 15.25
CA GLN A 453 -0.53 13.11 14.04
C GLN A 453 -1.69 13.70 13.24
N LEU A 454 -1.49 14.90 12.72
CA LEU A 454 -2.42 15.62 11.86
C LEU A 454 -2.11 15.37 10.38
N ALA A 455 -3.11 15.60 9.53
CA ALA A 455 -3.04 15.38 8.08
C ALA A 455 -2.00 16.25 7.34
N ASP A 456 -1.56 17.35 7.94
CA ASP A 456 -0.48 18.21 7.43
C ASP A 456 0.90 17.86 8.01
N GLY A 457 0.93 16.83 8.86
CA GLY A 457 2.11 16.24 9.46
C GLY A 457 2.57 16.90 10.75
N ARG A 458 1.85 17.91 11.26
CA ARG A 458 1.98 18.36 12.64
C ARG A 458 1.53 17.25 13.60
N SER A 459 1.88 17.36 14.88
CA SER A 459 1.41 16.41 15.89
C SER A 459 1.15 17.06 17.23
N TYR A 460 0.14 16.56 17.94
CA TYR A 460 -0.02 16.76 19.37
C TYR A 460 0.70 15.62 20.10
N VAL A 461 1.53 15.98 21.07
CA VAL A 461 2.32 15.04 21.86
C VAL A 461 1.96 15.27 23.31
N ASP A 462 1.38 14.26 23.95
CA ASP A 462 1.22 14.26 25.40
C ASP A 462 2.46 13.59 25.99
N ALA A 463 3.22 14.36 26.74
CA ALA A 463 4.40 13.87 27.43
C ALA A 463 4.34 14.18 28.91
N ALA A 464 5.15 13.50 29.71
CA ALA A 464 5.33 13.79 31.13
C ALA A 464 6.82 13.83 31.46
N GLY A 465 7.22 14.76 32.33
CA GLY A 465 8.61 14.81 32.80
C GLY A 465 8.97 13.60 33.64
N GLY A 466 10.17 13.09 33.42
CA GLY A 466 10.78 11.98 34.15
C GLY A 466 12.05 12.46 34.85
N ASN A 467 13.17 11.76 34.61
CA ASN A 467 14.43 12.05 35.29
C ASN A 467 15.03 13.40 34.89
N ARG A 468 15.63 14.09 35.85
CA ARG A 468 16.43 15.28 35.60
C ARG A 468 17.80 14.87 35.06
N PHE A 469 18.41 15.75 34.29
CA PHE A 469 19.74 15.51 33.76
C PHE A 469 20.56 16.80 33.68
N LYS A 470 21.88 16.61 33.64
CA LYS A 470 22.88 17.61 33.32
C LYS A 470 23.47 17.33 31.93
N VAL A 471 23.64 18.38 31.15
CA VAL A 471 24.27 18.33 29.83
C VAL A 471 25.78 18.26 30.00
N VAL A 472 26.38 17.18 29.50
CA VAL A 472 27.84 16.95 29.47
C VAL A 472 28.43 17.48 28.18
N LYS A 473 27.75 17.22 27.04
CA LYS A 473 28.19 17.65 25.71
C LYS A 473 26.99 18.09 24.88
N ARG A 474 27.16 19.15 24.10
CA ARG A 474 26.15 19.68 23.17
C ARG A 474 26.52 19.33 21.74
N SER A 475 25.53 18.87 20.98
CA SER A 475 25.66 18.46 19.59
C SER A 475 24.40 18.89 18.80
N GLN A 476 24.40 18.60 17.51
CA GLN A 476 23.25 18.82 16.65
C GLN A 476 23.17 17.71 15.61
N ARG A 477 21.95 17.22 15.37
CA ARG A 477 21.67 16.17 14.37
C ARG A 477 20.43 16.55 13.58
N ASP A 478 20.54 16.55 12.25
CA ASP A 478 19.42 16.78 11.33
C ASP A 478 18.57 18.04 11.63
N GLY A 479 19.20 19.08 12.17
CA GLY A 479 18.56 20.39 12.43
C GLY A 479 18.01 20.59 13.85
N TYR A 480 17.94 19.54 14.69
CA TYR A 480 17.57 19.66 16.11
C TYR A 480 18.77 19.40 17.02
N HIS A 481 18.71 19.90 18.26
CA HIS A 481 19.79 19.78 19.22
C HIS A 481 19.88 18.36 19.79
N THR A 482 21.09 17.90 20.06
CA THR A 482 21.33 16.66 20.80
C THR A 482 22.30 16.88 21.94
N ALA A 483 22.33 15.99 22.92
CA ALA A 483 23.24 16.09 24.04
C ALA A 483 23.72 14.72 24.56
N ASP A 484 24.95 14.69 25.06
CA ASP A 484 25.34 13.67 26.02
C ASP A 484 25.01 14.19 27.41
N ILE A 485 24.43 13.33 28.25
CA ILE A 485 23.87 13.71 29.54
C ILE A 485 24.30 12.78 30.67
N GLU A 486 24.20 13.32 31.88
CA GLU A 486 24.30 12.59 33.14
C GLU A 486 22.99 12.77 33.91
N TYR A 487 22.37 11.67 34.34
CA TYR A 487 21.15 11.74 35.15
C TYR A 487 21.45 12.29 36.54
N LEU A 488 20.53 13.08 37.07
CA LEU A 488 20.62 13.67 38.41
C LEU A 488 19.66 12.99 39.36
N GLU A 489 20.16 12.69 40.56
CA GLU A 489 19.37 12.16 41.66
C GLU A 489 19.56 13.02 42.92
N ASP A 490 18.54 13.06 43.77
CA ASP A 490 18.61 13.73 45.06
C ASP A 490 19.48 12.96 46.04
N LEU A 491 20.35 13.70 46.73
CA LEU A 491 21.21 13.17 47.77
C LEU A 491 20.35 12.77 48.97
N LYS A 492 20.54 11.53 49.42
CA LYS A 492 19.85 11.02 50.60
C LYS A 492 20.58 11.37 51.88
N VAL A 493 19.83 11.69 52.93
CA VAL A 493 20.31 11.98 54.29
C VAL A 493 19.69 11.04 55.30
N ASP A 494 20.40 10.77 56.39
CA ASP A 494 20.02 9.82 57.43
C ASP A 494 20.17 10.43 58.84
N GLY A 495 19.56 9.79 59.84
CA GLY A 495 19.68 10.18 61.25
C GLY A 495 19.11 11.56 61.57
N GLY A 496 19.79 12.34 62.41
CA GLY A 496 19.30 13.66 62.83
C GLY A 496 19.16 14.69 61.69
N GLU A 497 19.89 14.52 60.58
CA GLU A 497 19.70 15.37 59.40
C GLU A 497 18.38 15.07 58.69
N LEU A 498 17.94 13.81 58.68
CA LEU A 498 16.65 13.41 58.14
C LEU A 498 15.50 13.98 58.97
N GLU A 499 15.57 13.90 60.30
CA GLU A 499 14.55 14.48 61.19
C GLU A 499 14.38 16.00 60.95
N LEU A 500 15.50 16.73 60.80
CA LEU A 500 15.47 18.15 60.47
C LEU A 500 14.90 18.42 59.08
N LEU A 501 15.21 17.56 58.10
CA LEU A 501 14.70 17.67 56.74
C LEU A 501 13.19 17.40 56.68
N GLU A 502 12.69 16.42 57.42
CA GLU A 502 11.26 16.10 57.55
C GLU A 502 10.50 17.26 58.19
N HIS A 503 11.03 17.86 59.26
CA HIS A 503 10.43 19.05 59.85
C HIS A 503 10.39 20.24 58.89
N LEU A 504 11.47 20.48 58.13
CA LEU A 504 11.50 21.53 57.11
C LEU A 504 10.48 21.24 56.00
N HIS A 505 10.45 20.00 55.51
CA HIS A 505 9.52 19.55 54.48
C HIS A 505 8.07 19.80 54.91
N ASP A 506 7.69 19.36 56.11
CA ASP A 506 6.33 19.51 56.63
C ASP A 506 5.94 20.98 56.78
N SER A 507 6.86 21.82 57.25
CA SER A 507 6.63 23.27 57.35
C SER A 507 6.41 23.92 56.00
N VAL A 508 7.24 23.60 54.99
CA VAL A 508 7.11 24.20 53.65
C VAL A 508 5.90 23.63 52.90
N TYR A 509 5.57 22.35 53.08
CA TYR A 509 4.36 21.76 52.54
C TYR A 509 3.11 22.45 53.08
N GLN A 510 3.05 22.71 54.40
CA GLN A 510 1.93 23.45 54.99
C GLN A 510 1.82 24.87 54.43
N GLN A 511 2.95 25.57 54.24
CA GLN A 511 2.95 26.90 53.60
C GLN A 511 2.43 26.84 52.16
N ALA A 512 2.82 25.83 51.39
CA ALA A 512 2.35 25.62 50.03
C ALA A 512 0.83 25.32 50.00
N GLN A 513 0.36 24.49 50.94
CA GLN A 513 -1.06 24.17 51.08
C GLN A 513 -1.88 25.42 51.46
N ASP A 514 -1.41 26.20 52.43
CA ASP A 514 -2.05 27.45 52.85
C ASP A 514 -2.13 28.44 51.69
N TRP A 515 -1.03 28.62 50.94
CA TRP A 515 -1.00 29.44 49.74
C TRP A 515 -2.05 28.96 48.72
N TYR A 516 -2.06 27.66 48.41
CA TYR A 516 -2.98 27.07 47.44
C TYR A 516 -4.45 27.17 47.87
N GLN A 517 -4.74 27.07 49.16
CA GLN A 517 -6.09 27.23 49.72
C GLN A 517 -6.56 28.68 49.70
N ARG A 518 -5.66 29.65 49.87
CA ARG A 518 -5.95 31.10 49.79
C ARG A 518 -6.23 31.57 48.36
N LEU A 519 -5.80 30.82 47.34
CA LEU A 519 -6.17 31.12 45.96
C LEU A 519 -7.70 31.10 45.80
N GLY A 520 -8.25 32.16 45.19
CA GLY A 520 -9.68 32.22 44.87
C GLY A 520 -10.13 31.02 44.03
N SER A 521 -11.37 30.56 44.23
CA SER A 521 -11.91 29.34 43.60
C SER A 521 -11.65 29.27 42.09
N ARG A 522 -11.84 30.39 41.39
CA ARG A 522 -11.61 30.49 39.94
C ARG A 522 -10.16 30.21 39.53
N ILE A 523 -9.18 30.72 40.27
CA ILE A 523 -7.75 30.52 39.97
C ILE A 523 -7.38 29.06 40.25
N ARG A 524 -7.84 28.53 41.38
CA ARG A 524 -7.61 27.13 41.76
C ARG A 524 -8.20 26.14 40.75
N GLU A 525 -9.42 26.37 40.29
CA GLU A 525 -10.05 25.56 39.23
C GLU A 525 -9.27 25.60 37.91
N GLN A 526 -8.74 26.77 37.53
CA GLN A 526 -7.91 26.91 36.34
C GLN A 526 -6.59 26.13 36.47
N ILE A 527 -5.91 26.23 37.62
CA ILE A 527 -4.70 25.46 37.90
C ILE A 527 -5.01 23.96 37.83
N ASN A 528 -6.08 23.52 38.50
CA ASN A 528 -6.44 22.09 38.55
C ASN A 528 -6.75 21.51 37.18
N ARG A 529 -7.37 22.31 36.29
CA ARG A 529 -7.64 21.89 34.92
C ARG A 529 -6.36 21.72 34.10
N GLN A 530 -5.32 22.51 34.37
CA GLN A 530 -4.09 22.52 33.58
C GLN A 530 -3.00 21.60 34.13
N TYR A 531 -2.85 21.53 35.46
CA TYR A 531 -1.74 20.85 36.13
C TYR A 531 -2.19 19.73 37.08
N GLY A 532 -3.51 19.54 37.25
CA GLY A 532 -4.05 18.70 38.31
C GLY A 532 -4.06 19.40 39.67
N THR A 533 -4.64 18.73 40.67
CA THR A 533 -4.63 19.20 42.07
C THR A 533 -3.22 19.10 42.66
N MET A 534 -2.96 19.92 43.69
CA MET A 534 -1.71 19.81 44.46
C MET A 534 -1.55 18.37 44.98
N PRO A 535 -0.41 17.70 44.72
CA PRO A 535 -0.17 16.35 45.23
C PRO A 535 -0.16 16.28 46.75
N ASP A 536 -0.61 15.14 47.27
CA ASP A 536 -0.55 14.85 48.70
C ASP A 536 0.89 14.71 49.20
N LYS A 537 1.06 14.90 50.50
CA LYS A 537 2.33 14.73 51.17
C LYS A 537 2.80 13.27 51.08
N GLU A 538 4.02 13.04 50.62
CA GLU A 538 4.61 11.70 50.58
C GLU A 538 5.01 11.25 52.00
N GLU A 539 4.77 9.98 52.34
CA GLU A 539 5.21 9.40 53.62
C GLU A 539 6.74 9.30 53.68
N ASN A 540 7.38 8.93 52.57
CA ASN A 540 8.83 8.88 52.44
C ASN A 540 9.31 9.93 51.44
N ILE A 541 9.79 11.06 51.96
CA ILE A 541 10.25 12.21 51.18
C ILE A 541 11.50 11.94 50.32
N GLN A 542 12.17 10.79 50.51
CA GLN A 542 13.37 10.37 49.78
C GLN A 542 13.14 9.11 48.91
N ALA A 543 11.88 8.70 48.72
CA ALA A 543 11.53 7.53 47.91
C ALA A 543 11.81 7.73 46.42
N SER A 544 11.46 8.91 45.89
CA SER A 544 11.72 9.32 44.52
C SER A 544 13.17 9.80 44.34
N SER A 545 13.80 9.43 43.22
CA SER A 545 15.12 9.95 42.84
C SER A 545 15.13 11.46 42.58
N ASN A 546 13.96 12.06 42.38
CA ASN A 546 13.81 13.50 42.18
C ASN A 546 13.19 14.19 43.40
N GLY A 547 13.02 13.50 44.53
CA GLY A 547 12.31 14.03 45.69
C GLY A 547 10.80 14.20 45.45
N PRO A 548 10.09 14.89 46.37
CA PRO A 548 8.64 14.87 46.42
C PRO A 548 7.96 15.54 45.21
N ALA A 549 6.90 14.91 44.69
CA ALA A 549 6.19 15.36 43.49
C ALA A 549 5.56 16.76 43.65
N TRP A 550 5.06 17.10 44.85
CA TRP A 550 4.42 18.39 45.09
C TRP A 550 5.38 19.57 44.92
N CYS A 551 6.68 19.39 45.16
CA CYS A 551 7.70 20.42 44.94
C CYS A 551 7.76 20.83 43.47
N TRP A 552 7.74 19.83 42.58
CA TRP A 552 7.79 20.00 41.13
C TRP A 552 6.49 20.56 40.57
N TRP A 553 5.36 20.07 41.08
CA TRP A 553 4.05 20.62 40.77
C TRP A 553 3.99 22.11 41.14
N LEU A 554 4.44 22.48 42.34
CA LEU A 554 4.45 23.86 42.80
C LEU A 554 5.29 24.76 41.88
N LEU A 555 6.51 24.33 41.52
CA LEU A 555 7.37 25.07 40.58
C LEU A 555 6.76 25.23 39.18
N SER A 556 5.95 24.27 38.74
CA SER A 556 5.27 24.32 37.45
C SER A 556 4.08 25.28 37.41
N VAL A 557 3.45 25.50 38.57
CA VAL A 557 2.30 26.40 38.73
C VAL A 557 2.75 27.84 38.96
N LEU A 558 3.87 28.03 39.67
CA LEU A 558 4.41 29.35 39.95
C LEU A 558 5.08 29.94 38.70
N GLN A 559 4.68 31.15 38.32
CA GLN A 559 5.23 31.88 37.16
C GLN A 559 6.57 32.52 37.51
N LEU A 560 7.60 31.69 37.68
CA LEU A 560 8.94 32.11 38.02
C LEU A 560 9.78 32.37 36.75
N ASP A 561 10.87 33.12 36.91
CA ASP A 561 11.84 33.32 35.85
C ASP A 561 12.46 31.96 35.42
N PRO A 562 12.56 31.66 34.10
CA PRO A 562 13.10 30.38 33.62
C PRO A 562 14.53 30.07 34.08
N ALA A 563 15.38 31.07 34.28
CA ALA A 563 16.75 30.85 34.78
C ALA A 563 16.74 30.44 36.25
N TYR A 564 15.83 31.03 37.05
CA TYR A 564 15.61 30.61 38.43
C TYR A 564 15.02 29.19 38.49
N GLN A 565 14.02 28.89 37.67
CA GLN A 565 13.43 27.56 37.54
C GLN A 565 14.46 26.48 37.22
N THR A 566 15.38 26.77 36.28
CA THR A 566 16.49 25.88 35.90
C THR A 566 17.50 25.71 37.04
N THR A 567 17.74 26.77 37.81
CA THR A 567 18.61 26.71 39.00
C THR A 567 18.02 25.78 40.05
N VAL A 568 16.71 25.87 40.33
CA VAL A 568 16.05 24.96 41.28
C VAL A 568 16.01 23.52 40.76
N LEU A 569 15.84 23.34 39.44
CA LEU A 569 15.89 22.04 38.78
C LEU A 569 17.26 21.36 38.96
N SER A 570 18.35 22.12 38.99
CA SER A 570 19.72 21.57 39.10
C SER A 570 20.14 21.15 40.52
N LEU A 571 19.37 21.54 41.55
CA LEU A 571 19.68 21.21 42.95
C LEU A 571 19.51 19.71 43.22
N SER A 572 20.52 19.06 43.76
CA SER A 572 20.46 17.67 44.26
C SER A 572 20.15 17.56 45.75
N SER A 573 20.14 18.69 46.47
CA SER A 573 19.78 18.74 47.89
C SER A 573 18.31 19.12 48.04
N LEU A 574 17.50 18.20 48.61
CA LEU A 574 16.10 18.48 48.90
C LEU A 574 15.97 19.63 49.91
N LYS A 575 16.88 19.72 50.88
CA LYS A 575 16.93 20.81 51.86
C LYS A 575 17.05 22.18 51.18
N ASP A 576 17.96 22.30 50.22
CA ASP A 576 18.18 23.56 49.51
C ASP A 576 16.96 23.89 48.64
N ARG A 577 16.40 22.89 47.95
CA ARG A 577 15.17 23.06 47.16
C ARG A 577 14.01 23.56 48.01
N LEU A 578 13.78 22.96 49.18
CA LEU A 578 12.75 23.39 50.13
C LEU A 578 13.01 24.81 50.65
N GLY A 579 14.29 25.17 50.90
CA GLY A 579 14.68 26.53 51.27
C GLY A 579 14.31 27.56 50.21
N HIS A 580 14.58 27.25 48.94
CA HIS A 580 14.17 28.09 47.80
C HIS A 580 12.65 28.22 47.71
N LEU A 581 11.91 27.11 47.80
CA LEU A 581 10.45 27.11 47.76
C LEU A 581 9.83 27.94 48.89
N ARG A 582 10.39 27.87 50.10
CA ARG A 582 9.96 28.68 51.24
C ARG A 582 10.07 30.17 50.95
N LEU A 583 11.23 30.63 50.45
CA LEU A 583 11.44 32.04 50.10
C LEU A 583 10.47 32.53 49.02
N VAL A 584 10.22 31.68 48.02
CA VAL A 584 9.26 31.98 46.95
C VAL A 584 7.84 32.12 47.52
N LEU A 585 7.40 31.18 48.35
CA LEU A 585 6.08 31.22 48.99
C LEU A 585 5.92 32.43 49.91
N GLU A 586 6.96 32.79 50.66
CA GLU A 586 6.98 33.99 51.50
C GLU A 586 6.76 35.26 50.66
N TYR A 587 7.44 35.38 49.52
CA TYR A 587 7.25 36.50 48.58
C TYR A 587 5.81 36.59 48.06
N PHE A 588 5.23 35.46 47.64
CA PHE A 588 3.83 35.42 47.17
C PHE A 588 2.80 35.61 48.29
N SER A 589 3.16 35.37 49.55
CA SER A 589 2.26 35.61 50.69
C SER A 589 2.17 37.08 51.11
N GLN A 590 3.16 37.90 50.70
CA GLN A 590 3.24 39.34 50.97
C GLN A 590 2.64 40.18 49.83
N SER A 591 2.41 39.56 48.66
CA SER A 591 1.82 40.13 47.46
C SER A 591 0.30 39.95 47.48
#